data_AF-A0A5A7WBP0-F1
#
_entry.id   AF-A0A5A7WBP0-F1
#
_cell.length_a   1.000
_cell.length_b   1.000
_cell.length_c   1.000
_cell.angle_alpha   90.00
_cell.angle_beta   90.00
_cell.angle_gamma   90.00
#
_symmetry.space_group_name_H-M   'P 1'
#
loop_
_entity.id
_entity.type
_entity.pdbx_description
1 polymer ?
#
loop_
_entity_poly.entity_id
_entity_poly.type
_entity_poly.pdbx_seq_one_letter_code
_entity_poly.pdbx_strand_id
1 'polypeptide(L)'
;MTGADLDVIIRQTAKQQNKTLMAAVKARRDRYAGLAAKAKDKAAKDRFKQLAKDATEQGMAAAKRLQMSADNAADSYARSMRKAVEALQIAEATQAMKAQIAKKDKAPKKAAPAKKSAKKPKKR
;
A
#
# COMPACT_ATOMS: atom_id res chain seq x y z
N MET A 1 -17.12 0.76 -2.69
CA MET A 1 -16.20 0.45 -1.57
C MET A 1 -16.32 1.59 -0.59
N THR A 2 -17.10 1.40 0.48
CA THR A 2 -17.47 2.45 1.43
C THR A 2 -17.23 1.94 2.84
N GLY A 3 -16.32 2.61 3.53
CA GLY A 3 -15.67 2.21 4.78
C GLY A 3 -14.23 2.64 4.60
N ALA A 4 -13.72 3.55 5.45
CA ALA A 4 -12.43 4.21 5.23
C ALA A 4 -11.37 3.19 4.77
N ASP A 5 -10.87 3.35 3.54
CA ASP A 5 -9.86 2.44 3.01
C ASP A 5 -8.69 2.38 4.00
N LEU A 6 -8.13 1.19 4.24
CA LEU A 6 -7.20 0.99 5.36
C LEU A 6 -5.97 1.94 5.27
N ASP A 7 -5.60 2.41 4.08
CA ASP A 7 -4.57 3.44 3.90
C ASP A 7 -4.93 4.79 4.55
N VAL A 8 -6.19 5.19 4.53
CA VAL A 8 -6.70 6.38 5.22
C VAL A 8 -6.59 6.21 6.73
N ILE A 9 -6.96 5.02 7.24
CA ILE A 9 -6.86 4.70 8.68
C ILE A 9 -5.40 4.72 9.14
N ILE A 10 -4.47 4.18 8.33
CA ILE A 10 -3.03 4.21 8.62
C ILE A 10 -2.54 5.67 8.76
N ARG A 11 -2.89 6.55 7.82
CA ARG A 11 -2.51 7.97 7.87
C ARG A 11 -3.14 8.70 9.06
N GLN A 12 -4.41 8.42 9.37
CA GLN A 12 -5.10 9.03 10.51
C GLN A 12 -4.48 8.62 11.84
N THR A 13 -4.18 7.33 12.00
CA THR A 13 -3.53 6.79 13.21
C THR A 13 -2.17 7.45 13.44
N ALA A 14 -1.36 7.57 12.38
CA ALA A 14 -0.06 8.23 12.46
C ALA A 14 -0.17 9.72 12.83
N LYS A 15 -1.16 10.44 12.29
CA LYS A 15 -1.44 11.84 12.69
C LYS A 15 -1.76 11.94 14.18
N GLN A 16 -2.60 11.04 14.68
CA GLN A 16 -2.96 11.01 16.10
C GLN A 16 -1.75 10.70 16.99
N GLN A 17 -0.93 9.71 16.62
CA GLN A 17 0.30 9.37 17.33
C GLN A 17 1.31 10.53 17.30
N ASN A 18 1.44 11.23 16.17
CA ASN A 18 2.31 12.41 16.05
C ASN A 18 1.89 13.54 17.01
N LYS A 19 0.58 13.74 17.21
CA LYS A 19 0.09 14.73 18.19
C LYS A 19 0.53 14.38 19.61
N THR A 20 0.38 13.12 20.00
CA THR A 20 0.83 12.63 21.31
C THR A 20 2.34 12.73 21.47
N LEU A 21 3.10 12.33 20.45
CA LEU A 21 4.56 12.42 20.43
C LEU A 21 5.03 13.87 20.61
N MET A 22 4.45 14.82 19.86
CA MET A 22 4.81 16.23 19.94
C MET A 22 4.48 16.85 21.29
N ALA A 23 3.36 16.46 21.91
CA ALA A 23 3.02 16.89 23.25
C ALA A 23 4.08 16.40 24.28
N ALA A 24 4.51 15.14 24.18
CA ALA A 24 5.56 14.60 25.03
C ALA A 24 6.92 15.28 24.80
N VAL A 25 7.27 15.57 23.54
CA VAL A 25 8.48 16.33 23.19
C VAL A 25 8.46 17.73 23.80
N LYS A 26 7.33 18.43 23.70
CA LYS A 26 7.15 19.76 24.32
C LYS A 26 7.31 19.69 25.84
N ALA A 27 6.65 18.73 26.50
CA ALA A 27 6.78 18.54 27.94
C ALA A 27 8.25 18.28 28.36
N ARG A 28 8.98 17.48 27.56
CA ARG A 28 10.39 17.20 27.81
C ARG A 28 11.28 18.44 27.61
N ARG A 29 11.03 19.22 26.56
CA ARG A 29 11.70 20.52 26.32
C ARG A 29 11.48 21.47 27.50
N ASP A 30 10.24 21.63 27.92
CA ASP A 30 9.87 22.57 28.98
C ASP A 30 10.44 22.13 30.34
N ARG A 31 10.54 20.81 30.60
CA ARG A 31 11.28 20.28 31.75
C ARG A 31 12.76 20.71 31.73
N TYR A 32 13.47 20.54 30.62
CA TYR A 32 14.87 20.95 30.53
C TYR A 32 15.04 22.47 30.61
N ALA A 33 14.13 23.25 30.02
CA ALA A 33 14.12 24.70 30.17
C ALA A 33 13.92 25.13 31.64
N GLY A 34 13.03 24.46 32.37
CA GLY A 34 12.83 24.69 33.81
C GLY A 34 14.07 24.35 34.65
N LEU A 35 14.79 23.27 34.30
CA LEU A 35 16.07 22.94 34.94
C LEU A 35 17.15 23.99 34.63
N ALA A 36 17.21 24.48 33.40
CA ALA A 36 18.12 25.56 33.02
C ALA A 36 17.83 26.86 33.80
N ALA A 37 16.56 27.20 34.01
CA ALA A 37 16.17 28.39 34.78
C ALA A 37 16.59 28.31 36.26
N LYS A 38 16.58 27.10 36.84
CA LYS A 38 16.95 26.84 38.25
C LYS A 38 18.45 26.63 38.47
N ALA A 39 19.21 26.35 37.42
CA ALA A 39 20.64 26.10 37.54
C ALA A 39 21.38 27.37 37.99
N LYS A 40 22.31 27.21 38.93
CA LYS A 40 23.17 28.31 39.42
C LYS A 40 24.43 28.46 38.58
N ASP A 41 25.00 27.33 38.16
CA ASP A 41 26.21 27.25 37.36
C ASP A 41 25.95 27.46 35.86
N LYS A 42 26.87 28.15 35.17
CA LYS A 42 26.74 28.48 33.74
C LYS A 42 26.83 27.23 32.86
N ALA A 43 27.74 26.30 33.15
CA ALA A 43 27.86 25.07 32.38
C ALA A 43 26.61 24.20 32.52
N ALA A 44 26.02 24.13 33.71
CA ALA A 44 24.75 23.44 33.94
C ALA A 44 23.59 24.09 33.15
N LYS A 45 23.49 25.43 33.14
CA LYS A 45 22.52 26.17 32.31
C LYS A 45 22.66 25.81 30.83
N ASP A 46 23.87 25.86 30.31
CA ASP A 46 24.15 25.63 28.89
C ASP A 46 23.84 24.17 28.49
N ARG A 47 24.19 23.19 29.34
CA ARG A 47 23.83 21.77 29.14
C ARG A 47 22.32 21.55 29.10
N PHE A 48 21.56 22.13 30.02
CA PHE A 48 20.10 21.98 30.03
C PHE A 48 19.43 22.68 28.85
N LYS A 49 19.95 23.84 28.41
CA LYS A 49 19.49 24.47 27.16
C LYS A 49 19.77 23.61 25.95
N GLN A 50 20.93 22.96 25.88
CA GLN A 50 21.27 22.04 24.81
C GLN A 50 20.34 20.81 24.81
N LEU A 51 20.12 20.19 25.97
CA LEU A 51 19.15 19.09 26.10
C LEU A 51 17.73 19.46 25.68
N ALA A 52 17.30 20.71 25.93
CA ALA A 52 16.01 21.19 25.46
C ALA A 52 15.94 21.29 23.92
N LYS A 53 17.02 21.75 23.28
CA LYS A 53 17.15 21.80 21.81
C LYS A 53 17.14 20.39 21.24
N ASP A 54 18.02 19.51 21.75
CA ASP A 54 18.16 18.13 21.30
C ASP A 54 16.83 17.36 21.42
N ALA A 55 16.11 17.54 22.53
CA ALA A 55 14.79 16.93 22.72
C ALA A 55 13.80 17.34 21.62
N THR A 56 13.82 18.62 21.23
CA THR A 56 12.94 19.15 20.19
C THR A 56 13.36 18.64 18.81
N GLU A 57 14.65 18.68 18.48
CA GLU A 57 15.18 18.22 17.19
C GLU A 57 14.96 16.72 16.98
N GLN A 58 15.33 15.90 17.96
CA GLN A 58 15.12 14.45 17.89
C GLN A 58 13.64 14.10 17.87
N GLY A 59 12.81 14.84 18.61
CA GLY A 59 11.36 14.70 18.61
C GLY A 59 10.72 15.00 17.25
N MET A 60 11.13 16.10 16.61
CA MET A 60 10.68 16.45 15.25
C MET A 60 11.14 15.42 14.22
N ALA A 61 12.40 14.97 14.32
CA ALA A 61 12.92 13.94 13.43
C ALA A 61 12.16 12.61 13.60
N ALA A 62 11.83 12.21 14.83
CA ALA A 62 11.03 11.03 15.11
C ALA A 62 9.61 11.15 14.52
N ALA A 63 8.95 12.30 14.66
CA ALA A 63 7.62 12.51 14.09
C ALA A 63 7.62 12.48 12.55
N LYS A 64 8.65 13.06 11.93
CA LYS A 64 8.83 13.01 10.48
C LYS A 64 9.03 11.58 9.99
N ARG A 65 9.85 10.79 10.70
CA ARG A 65 10.04 9.36 10.41
C ARG A 65 8.72 8.58 10.55
N LEU A 66 7.96 8.83 11.62
CA LEU A 66 6.66 8.18 11.83
C LEU A 66 5.68 8.48 10.68
N GLN A 67 5.62 9.74 10.24
CA GLN A 67 4.77 10.14 9.12
C GLN A 67 5.21 9.45 7.81
N MET A 68 6.51 9.46 7.51
CA MET A 68 7.05 8.80 6.31
C MET A 68 6.77 7.29 6.32
N SER A 69 6.94 6.63 7.46
CA SER A 69 6.62 5.21 7.62
C SER A 69 5.13 4.93 7.40
N ALA A 70 4.25 5.81 7.90
CA ALA A 70 2.82 5.68 7.71
C ALA A 70 2.39 5.87 6.24
N ASP A 71 2.94 6.88 5.56
CA ASP A 71 2.66 7.11 4.14
C ASP A 71 3.16 5.93 3.29
N ASN A 72 4.36 5.40 3.56
CA ASN A 72 4.88 4.22 2.87
C ASN A 72 4.03 2.97 3.11
N ALA A 73 3.54 2.76 4.33
CA ALA A 73 2.66 1.64 4.66
C ALA A 73 1.30 1.77 3.97
N ALA A 74 0.70 2.97 4.01
CA ALA A 74 -0.55 3.29 3.35
C ALA A 74 -0.46 3.07 1.82
N ASP A 75 0.58 3.60 1.18
CA ASP A 75 0.77 3.45 -0.26
C ASP A 75 1.06 2.00 -0.65
N SER A 76 1.80 1.25 0.17
CA SER A 76 2.08 -0.16 -0.11
C SER A 76 0.82 -1.03 -0.03
N TYR A 77 -0.06 -0.74 0.92
CA TYR A 77 -1.37 -1.38 1.02
C TYR A 77 -2.27 -1.03 -0.16
N ALA A 78 -2.40 0.26 -0.49
CA ALA A 78 -3.21 0.68 -1.62
C ALA A 78 -2.73 0.04 -2.94
N ARG A 79 -1.40 -0.06 -3.14
CA ARG A 79 -0.82 -0.74 -4.30
C ARG A 79 -1.10 -2.24 -4.31
N SER A 80 -0.95 -2.94 -3.19
CA SER A 80 -1.20 -4.39 -3.15
C SER A 80 -2.68 -4.70 -3.44
N MET A 81 -3.61 -3.89 -2.92
CA MET A 81 -5.04 -4.05 -3.19
C MET A 81 -5.39 -3.78 -4.66
N ARG A 82 -4.80 -2.76 -5.29
CA ARG A 82 -4.98 -2.53 -6.74
C ARG A 82 -4.47 -3.73 -7.56
N LYS A 83 -3.28 -4.24 -7.25
CA LYS A 83 -2.74 -5.43 -7.92
C LYS A 83 -3.62 -6.67 -7.72
N ALA A 84 -4.20 -6.85 -6.53
CA ALA A 84 -5.11 -7.95 -6.27
C ALA A 84 -6.39 -7.83 -7.11
N VAL A 85 -6.96 -6.62 -7.20
CA VAL A 85 -8.13 -6.36 -8.05
C VAL A 85 -7.80 -6.56 -9.53
N GLU A 86 -6.68 -6.05 -10.01
CA GLU A 86 -6.21 -6.26 -11.39
C GLU A 86 -6.02 -7.75 -11.70
N ALA A 87 -5.43 -8.53 -10.76
CA ALA A 87 -5.25 -9.97 -10.93
C ALA A 87 -6.59 -10.72 -11.03
N LEU A 88 -7.59 -10.34 -10.25
CA LEU A 88 -8.95 -10.90 -10.35
C LEU A 88 -9.57 -10.57 -11.71
N GLN A 89 -9.46 -9.32 -12.17
CA GLN A 89 -9.98 -8.90 -13.48
C GLN A 89 -9.30 -9.64 -14.64
N ILE A 90 -7.99 -9.86 -14.58
CA ILE A 90 -7.26 -10.65 -15.58
C ILE A 90 -7.70 -12.12 -15.54
N ALA A 91 -7.88 -12.69 -14.35
CA ALA A 91 -8.38 -14.06 -14.21
C ALA A 91 -9.78 -14.22 -14.81
N GLU A 92 -10.68 -13.27 -14.57
CA GLU A 92 -12.02 -13.24 -15.16
C GLU A 92 -11.97 -13.10 -16.69
N ALA A 93 -11.15 -12.18 -17.21
CA ALA A 93 -10.99 -11.97 -18.64
C ALA A 93 -10.40 -13.21 -19.36
N THR A 94 -9.43 -13.88 -18.76
CA THR A 94 -8.84 -15.10 -19.32
C THR A 94 -9.81 -16.28 -19.31
N GLN A 95 -10.63 -16.42 -18.27
CA GLN A 95 -11.70 -17.42 -18.24
C GLN A 95 -12.78 -17.13 -19.28
N ALA A 96 -13.18 -15.87 -19.43
CA ALA A 96 -14.13 -15.45 -20.45
C ALA A 96 -13.60 -15.73 -21.88
N MET A 97 -12.32 -15.47 -22.15
CA MET A 97 -11.69 -15.80 -23.44
C MET A 97 -11.67 -17.32 -23.70
N LYS A 98 -11.29 -18.13 -22.71
CA LYS A 98 -11.29 -19.60 -22.83
C LYS A 98 -12.70 -20.14 -23.11
N ALA A 99 -13.72 -19.59 -22.44
CA ALA A 99 -15.11 -19.96 -22.67
C ALA A 99 -15.62 -19.59 -24.07
N GLN A 100 -15.15 -18.47 -24.64
CA GLN A 100 -15.48 -18.08 -26.02
C GLN A 100 -14.81 -18.98 -27.06
N ILE A 101 -13.56 -19.37 -26.85
CA ILE A 101 -12.82 -20.28 -27.75
C ILE A 101 -13.48 -21.67 -27.75
N ALA A 102 -13.82 -22.21 -26.57
CA ALA A 102 -14.50 -23.50 -26.44
C ALA A 102 -15.89 -23.53 -27.11
N LYS A 103 -16.57 -22.38 -27.22
CA LYS A 103 -17.84 -22.24 -27.95
C LYS A 103 -17.63 -22.17 -29.46
N LYS A 104 -16.54 -21.59 -29.94
CA LYS A 104 -16.16 -21.57 -31.37
C LYS A 104 -15.78 -22.97 -31.87
N ASP A 105 -15.09 -23.77 -31.07
CA ASP A 105 -14.69 -25.14 -31.44
C ASP A 105 -15.87 -26.14 -31.45
N LYS A 106 -17.00 -25.80 -30.80
CA LYS A 106 -18.23 -26.61 -30.82
C LYS A 106 -19.23 -26.20 -31.91
N ALA A 107 -18.90 -25.25 -32.80
CA ALA A 107 -19.75 -24.94 -33.94
C ALA A 107 -19.79 -26.17 -34.90
N PRO A 108 -20.97 -26.77 -35.16
CA PRO A 108 -21.05 -28.00 -35.93
C PRO A 108 -20.64 -27.72 -37.38
N LYS A 109 -19.60 -28.43 -37.86
CA LYS A 109 -19.36 -28.59 -39.30
C LYS A 109 -20.64 -29.17 -39.90
N LYS A 110 -21.37 -28.35 -40.67
CA LYS A 110 -22.53 -28.77 -41.47
C LYS A 110 -22.16 -30.05 -42.23
N ALA A 111 -22.98 -31.08 -42.03
CA ALA A 111 -22.90 -32.36 -42.70
C ALA A 111 -22.96 -32.17 -44.23
N ALA A 112 -21.94 -32.67 -44.94
CA ALA A 112 -22.05 -32.98 -46.35
C ALA A 112 -22.61 -34.42 -46.46
N PRO A 113 -23.69 -34.67 -47.23
CA PRO A 113 -24.37 -35.95 -47.23
C PRO A 113 -23.59 -37.01 -48.02
N ALA A 114 -23.69 -38.24 -47.54
CA ALA A 114 -23.07 -39.42 -48.15
C ALA A 114 -23.90 -40.01 -49.31
N LYS A 115 -23.17 -40.65 -50.23
CA LYS A 115 -23.53 -41.72 -51.21
C LYS A 115 -23.59 -41.32 -52.69
N LYS A 116 -22.67 -41.86 -53.47
CA LYS A 116 -22.94 -43.01 -54.37
C LYS A 116 -21.64 -43.69 -54.83
N SER A 117 -21.60 -45.00 -54.60
CA SER A 117 -20.66 -46.00 -55.09
C SER A 117 -20.83 -46.28 -56.59
N ALA A 118 -19.74 -46.46 -57.34
CA ALA A 118 -19.65 -47.45 -58.43
C ALA A 118 -18.20 -47.66 -58.94
N LYS A 119 -17.69 -48.88 -58.72
CA LYS A 119 -16.78 -49.71 -59.54
C LYS A 119 -15.76 -49.04 -60.51
N LYS A 120 -14.47 -49.25 -60.18
CA LYS A 120 -13.28 -49.69 -60.99
C LYS A 120 -13.54 -50.22 -62.44
N PRO A 121 -12.52 -50.40 -63.33
CA PRO A 121 -11.07 -50.06 -63.26
C PRO A 121 -10.34 -49.66 -64.60
N LYS A 122 -9.06 -49.25 -64.46
CA LYS A 122 -7.85 -49.60 -65.26
C LYS A 122 -7.48 -48.92 -66.60
N LYS A 123 -6.14 -48.87 -66.77
CA LYS A 123 -5.26 -48.66 -67.95
C LYS A 123 -5.04 -47.17 -68.30
N ARG A 124 -3.83 -46.71 -68.62
CA ARG A 124 -2.55 -47.35 -68.96
C ARG A 124 -1.43 -46.33 -68.73
#